data_AF-A0A7Y6CW13-F1
#
_entry.id   AF-A0A7Y6CW13-F1
#
_cell.length_a   1.000
_cell.length_b   1.000
_cell.length_c   1.000
_cell.angle_alpha   90.00
_cell.angle_beta   90.00
_cell.angle_gamma   90.00
#
_symmetry.space_group_name_H-M   'P 1'
#
loop_
_entity.id
_entity.type
_entity.pdbx_description
1 polymer ?
#
loop_
_entity_poly.entity_id
_entity_poly.type
_entity_poly.pdbx_seq_one_letter_code
_entity_poly.pdbx_strand_id
1 'polypeptide(L)'
;MLTRACALALVLTAVLAGDAAASELIGRDARHADLEVNGAGEAHVAWSEDGATRHVVARGAVNARPPQPGLPQVSFRLRYGARAIAGAGCGRYDGPPLAWLVAACRAPDGSYWALQRWARLKPNYGGRRGGWELRLSHWSGPLPRLQLWTDWAYRRFDHLYGRYTYRGEPVHGFRVTPQGSPLDDYGRNVFLDTRDSRYGAGWRRENSFLVQRPNGVVCYGFYPHGSRPSGAGTQYRATVIGPGVTPDVVWEGAAPGRFEAGRERQANAHQRRLFAGRTGNGCRPL
;
A
#
# COMPACT_ATOMS: atom_id res chain seq x y z
N MET A 1 24.22 59.89 -10.26
CA MET A 1 23.34 59.09 -11.14
C MET A 1 23.01 57.80 -10.40
N LEU A 2 21.74 57.58 -10.09
CA LEU A 2 21.23 56.44 -9.35
C LEU A 2 21.24 55.19 -10.24
N THR A 3 21.68 54.05 -9.70
CA THR A 3 21.24 52.73 -10.20
C THR A 3 20.89 51.82 -9.03
N ARG A 4 19.58 51.66 -8.84
CA ARG A 4 18.93 50.74 -7.90
C ARG A 4 19.13 49.30 -8.38
N ALA A 5 19.74 48.44 -7.56
CA ALA A 5 19.68 46.99 -7.74
C ALA A 5 18.38 46.47 -7.11
N CYS A 6 17.41 46.07 -7.93
CA CYS A 6 16.22 45.35 -7.48
C CYS A 6 16.56 43.87 -7.30
N ALA A 7 16.47 43.39 -6.06
CA ALA A 7 16.50 41.97 -5.72
C ALA A 7 15.18 41.31 -6.15
N LEU A 8 15.24 40.32 -7.04
CA LEU A 8 14.10 39.43 -7.30
C LEU A 8 14.25 38.19 -6.40
N ALA A 9 13.55 38.18 -5.28
CA ALA A 9 13.41 37.00 -4.44
C ALA A 9 12.41 36.03 -5.12
N LEU A 10 12.93 34.93 -5.67
CA LEU A 10 12.11 33.86 -6.24
C LEU A 10 11.48 33.05 -5.09
N VAL A 11 10.22 33.33 -4.76
CA VAL A 11 9.45 32.53 -3.80
C VAL A 11 9.05 31.23 -4.48
N LEU A 12 9.79 30.14 -4.21
CA LEU A 12 9.35 28.78 -4.55
C LEU A 12 8.14 28.43 -3.67
N THR A 13 6.94 28.52 -4.25
CA THR A 13 5.75 27.92 -3.68
C THR A 13 5.82 26.41 -3.86
N ALA A 14 6.26 25.72 -2.80
CA ALA A 14 6.12 24.27 -2.72
C ALA A 14 4.64 23.93 -2.65
N VAL A 15 4.04 23.56 -3.78
CA VAL A 15 2.72 22.93 -3.81
C VAL A 15 2.87 21.59 -3.10
N LEU A 16 2.42 21.53 -1.84
CA LEU A 16 2.21 20.27 -1.13
C LEU A 16 1.15 19.50 -1.92
N ALA A 17 1.60 18.55 -2.76
CA ALA A 17 0.71 17.57 -3.33
C ALA A 17 0.04 16.84 -2.17
N GLY A 18 -1.29 17.00 -2.02
CA GLY A 18 -2.04 16.28 -1.01
C GLY A 18 -1.77 14.79 -1.15
N ASP A 19 -1.28 14.17 -0.07
CA ASP A 19 -1.09 12.73 -0.03
C ASP A 19 -2.42 12.07 -0.35
N ALA A 20 -2.42 11.23 -1.38
CA ALA A 20 -3.57 10.45 -1.80
C ALA A 20 -4.06 9.56 -0.66
N ALA A 21 -5.25 9.87 -0.11
CA ALA A 21 -5.87 9.12 0.96
C ALA A 21 -6.33 7.74 0.45
N ALA A 22 -5.76 6.70 1.05
CA ALA A 22 -6.00 5.32 0.71
C ALA A 22 -5.47 4.47 1.86
N SER A 23 -6.32 3.62 2.46
CA SER A 23 -6.29 3.22 3.88
C SER A 23 -5.75 4.33 4.81
N GLU A 24 -6.62 4.87 5.64
CA GLU A 24 -6.39 6.21 6.15
C GLU A 24 -5.23 6.20 7.16
N LEU A 25 -4.15 6.91 6.83
CA LEU A 25 -3.05 7.13 7.77
C LEU A 25 -3.55 8.08 8.86
N ILE A 26 -3.81 7.55 10.05
CA ILE A 26 -4.37 8.35 11.14
C ILE A 26 -3.32 8.80 12.15
N GLY A 27 -2.15 8.15 12.21
CA GLY A 27 -1.08 8.49 13.14
C GLY A 27 0.26 7.90 12.74
N ARG A 28 1.35 8.41 13.34
CA ARG A 28 2.72 7.93 13.08
C ARG A 28 3.37 7.49 14.38
N ASP A 29 4.15 6.41 14.33
CA ASP A 29 4.84 5.82 15.48
C ASP A 29 3.93 5.48 16.68
N ALA A 30 2.63 5.41 16.46
CA ALA A 30 1.58 5.11 17.42
C ALA A 30 1.85 3.84 18.24
N ARG A 31 1.48 3.85 19.52
CA ARG A 31 1.52 2.73 20.46
C ARG A 31 0.18 2.62 21.18
N HIS A 32 -0.07 1.47 21.81
CA HIS A 32 -1.26 1.26 22.66
C HIS A 32 -2.54 1.76 21.98
N ALA A 33 -2.75 1.31 20.73
CA ALA A 33 -3.85 1.81 19.92
C ALA A 33 -5.10 0.96 20.17
N ASP A 34 -6.19 1.61 20.53
CA ASP A 34 -7.49 1.01 20.80
C ASP A 34 -8.51 1.48 19.76
N LEU A 35 -9.49 0.62 19.50
CA LEU A 35 -10.55 0.83 18.50
C LEU A 35 -11.90 0.52 19.11
N GLU A 36 -12.82 1.47 19.03
CA GLU A 36 -14.24 1.27 19.32
C GLU A 36 -15.07 1.75 18.14
N VAL A 37 -16.22 1.11 17.92
CA VAL A 37 -17.14 1.41 16.82
C VAL A 37 -18.56 1.47 17.34
N ASN A 38 -19.47 2.12 16.62
CA ASN A 38 -20.88 2.14 16.96
C ASN A 38 -21.79 1.76 15.78
N GLY A 39 -23.09 1.61 16.06
CA GLY A 39 -24.10 1.31 15.04
C GLY A 39 -24.38 2.45 14.05
N ALA A 40 -23.79 3.63 14.24
CA ALA A 40 -23.95 4.77 13.34
C ALA A 40 -22.86 4.82 12.23
N GLY A 41 -21.97 3.84 12.18
CA GLY A 41 -20.85 3.81 11.22
C GLY A 41 -19.74 4.81 11.58
N GLU A 42 -19.54 5.04 12.87
CA GLU A 42 -18.42 5.81 13.40
C GLU A 42 -17.43 4.90 14.14
N ALA A 43 -16.15 5.25 14.05
CA ALA A 43 -15.08 4.64 14.83
C ALA A 43 -14.36 5.69 15.65
N HIS A 44 -14.14 5.41 16.92
CA HIS A 44 -13.21 6.13 17.77
C HIS A 44 -11.91 5.34 17.86
N VAL A 45 -10.80 6.04 17.66
CA VAL A 45 -9.46 5.47 17.80
C VAL A 45 -8.69 6.34 18.79
N ALA A 46 -8.07 5.69 19.76
CA ALA A 46 -7.13 6.31 20.69
C ALA A 46 -5.76 5.63 20.54
N TRP A 47 -4.68 6.39 20.66
CA TRP A 47 -3.31 5.84 20.66
C TRP A 47 -2.35 6.77 21.40
N SER A 48 -1.21 6.25 21.82
CA SER A 48 -0.10 7.05 22.35
C SER A 48 0.89 7.42 21.25
N GLU A 49 1.28 8.70 21.19
CA GLU A 49 2.24 9.26 20.25
C GLU A 49 3.00 10.41 20.92
N ASP A 50 4.34 10.39 20.88
CA ASP A 50 5.21 11.39 21.51
C ASP A 50 4.86 11.71 22.98
N GLY A 51 4.50 10.67 23.75
CA GLY A 51 4.13 10.81 25.17
C GLY A 51 2.73 11.37 25.43
N ALA A 52 1.94 11.66 24.39
CA ALA A 52 0.57 12.14 24.50
C ALA A 52 -0.44 11.11 23.96
N THR A 53 -1.63 11.06 24.56
CA THR A 53 -2.76 10.32 23.99
C THR A 53 -3.41 11.14 22.90
N ARG A 54 -3.46 10.58 21.70
CA ARG A 54 -4.16 11.11 20.53
C ARG A 54 -5.50 10.41 20.40
N HIS A 55 -6.45 11.13 19.80
CA HIS A 55 -7.77 10.59 19.50
C HIS A 55 -8.22 11.05 18.11
N VAL A 56 -8.98 10.20 17.43
CA VAL A 56 -9.72 10.57 16.23
C VAL A 56 -11.06 9.85 16.21
N VAL A 57 -12.09 10.55 15.73
CA VAL A 57 -13.33 9.91 15.30
C VAL A 57 -13.39 9.93 13.77
N ALA A 58 -13.58 8.76 13.18
CA ALA A 58 -13.69 8.55 11.73
C ALA A 58 -15.10 8.08 11.35
N ARG A 59 -15.63 8.54 10.21
CA ARG A 59 -16.96 8.14 9.72
C ARG A 59 -17.15 8.38 8.23
N GLY A 60 -18.28 7.90 7.71
CA GLY A 60 -18.82 8.32 6.41
C GLY A 60 -18.16 7.68 5.18
N ALA A 61 -17.38 6.62 5.39
CA ALA A 61 -16.69 5.89 4.33
C ALA A 61 -16.64 4.40 4.64
N VAL A 62 -16.88 3.58 3.62
CA VAL A 62 -16.78 2.12 3.67
C VAL A 62 -16.32 1.62 2.29
N ASN A 63 -15.47 0.60 2.27
CA ASN A 63 -14.96 -0.03 1.04
C ASN A 63 -14.19 0.95 0.11
N ALA A 64 -14.25 0.68 -1.19
CA ALA A 64 -13.62 1.47 -2.24
C ALA A 64 -14.53 1.53 -3.47
N ARG A 65 -14.38 2.59 -4.25
CA ARG A 65 -14.90 2.71 -5.61
C ARG A 65 -13.95 2.02 -6.60
N PRO A 66 -14.47 1.32 -7.62
CA PRO A 66 -13.69 0.92 -8.79
C PRO A 66 -13.00 2.12 -9.44
N PRO A 67 -11.87 1.96 -10.14
CA PRO A 67 -11.20 3.06 -10.82
C PRO A 67 -12.14 3.81 -11.78
N GLN A 68 -12.42 5.08 -11.47
CA GLN A 68 -13.25 5.94 -12.30
C GLN A 68 -12.64 7.33 -12.43
N PRO A 69 -12.18 7.74 -13.63
CA PRO A 69 -11.61 9.07 -13.85
C PRO A 69 -12.60 10.17 -13.46
N GLY A 70 -12.11 11.20 -12.77
CA GLY A 70 -12.90 12.38 -12.42
C GLY A 70 -13.83 12.22 -11.21
N LEU A 71 -13.97 11.02 -10.64
CA LEU A 71 -14.68 10.83 -9.37
C LEU A 71 -13.70 10.56 -8.23
N PRO A 72 -13.79 11.28 -7.10
CA PRO A 72 -12.98 10.98 -5.92
C PRO A 72 -13.21 9.57 -5.39
N GLN A 73 -12.15 8.98 -4.86
CA GLN A 73 -12.19 7.75 -4.11
C GLN A 73 -12.89 7.96 -2.75
N VAL A 74 -13.32 6.86 -2.12
CA VAL A 74 -13.91 6.85 -0.78
C VAL A 74 -12.84 7.22 0.27
N SER A 75 -13.14 8.18 1.14
CA SER A 75 -12.28 8.64 2.23
C SER A 75 -13.07 9.00 3.49
N PHE A 76 -12.45 8.84 4.66
CA PHE A 76 -13.12 9.16 5.92
C PHE A 76 -13.27 10.66 6.14
N ARG A 77 -14.31 11.02 6.89
CA ARG A 77 -14.36 12.31 7.59
C ARG A 77 -13.73 12.12 8.96
N LEU A 78 -12.58 12.76 9.19
CA LEU A 78 -11.81 12.65 10.44
C LEU A 78 -12.03 13.86 11.34
N ARG A 79 -12.23 13.59 12.64
CA ARG A 79 -12.29 14.59 13.69
C ARG A 79 -11.22 14.29 14.74
N TYR A 80 -10.03 14.86 14.54
CA TYR A 80 -8.94 14.74 15.51
C TYR A 80 -9.29 15.43 16.82
N GLY A 81 -8.90 14.81 17.93
CA GLY A 81 -9.18 15.29 19.30
C GLY A 81 -10.56 14.89 19.84
N ALA A 82 -11.47 14.37 19.02
CA ALA A 82 -12.74 13.83 19.50
C ALA A 82 -12.51 12.55 20.31
N ARG A 83 -12.96 12.53 21.56
CA ARG A 83 -12.53 11.53 22.57
C ARG A 83 -13.47 10.34 22.76
N ALA A 84 -14.67 10.38 22.19
CA ALA A 84 -15.65 9.32 22.34
C ALA A 84 -16.72 9.40 21.23
N ILE A 85 -17.46 8.30 21.08
CA ILE A 85 -18.70 8.20 20.30
C ILE A 85 -19.78 7.56 21.18
N ALA A 86 -21.05 7.87 20.91
CA ALA A 86 -22.16 7.27 21.65
C ALA A 86 -22.37 5.81 21.20
N GLY A 87 -22.72 4.92 22.15
CA GLY A 87 -22.94 3.51 21.87
C GLY A 87 -21.71 2.78 21.35
N ALA A 88 -20.53 3.20 21.80
CA ALA A 88 -19.25 2.62 21.41
C ALA A 88 -19.10 1.19 21.97
N GLY A 89 -18.49 0.32 21.17
CA GLY A 89 -18.11 -1.02 21.57
C GLY A 89 -17.26 -1.69 20.50
N CYS A 90 -16.82 -2.91 20.76
CA CYS A 90 -16.05 -3.69 19.79
C CYS A 90 -16.60 -5.11 19.74
N GLY A 91 -17.43 -5.40 18.74
CA GLY A 91 -17.83 -6.77 18.45
C GLY A 91 -16.61 -7.59 18.05
N ARG A 92 -16.55 -8.85 18.48
CA ARG A 92 -15.43 -9.75 18.13
C ARG A 92 -15.28 -9.85 16.61
N TYR A 93 -14.10 -9.51 16.11
CA TYR A 93 -13.76 -9.71 14.70
C TYR A 93 -13.77 -11.21 14.35
N ASP A 94 -14.53 -11.56 13.31
CA ASP A 94 -14.70 -12.92 12.79
C ASP A 94 -14.40 -13.02 11.28
N GLY A 95 -13.79 -11.98 10.70
CA GLY A 95 -13.37 -11.96 9.30
C GLY A 95 -12.04 -12.67 9.04
N PRO A 96 -11.54 -12.64 7.78
CA PRO A 96 -10.28 -13.26 7.41
C PRO A 96 -9.07 -12.63 8.15
N PRO A 97 -7.93 -13.35 8.26
CA PRO A 97 -6.72 -12.79 8.85
C PRO A 97 -6.28 -11.47 8.20
N LEU A 98 -5.92 -10.49 9.02
CA LEU A 98 -5.46 -9.18 8.59
C LEU A 98 -3.96 -9.06 8.76
N ALA A 99 -3.28 -8.53 7.74
CA ALA A 99 -1.87 -8.21 7.82
C ALA A 99 -1.64 -7.10 8.86
N TRP A 100 -0.51 -7.14 9.59
CA TRP A 100 -0.10 -6.01 10.45
C TRP A 100 -1.14 -5.59 11.50
N LEU A 101 -2.01 -6.51 11.91
CA LEU A 101 -3.16 -6.24 12.78
C LEU A 101 -2.73 -5.69 14.14
N VAL A 102 -3.39 -4.62 14.58
CA VAL A 102 -3.33 -4.09 15.94
C VAL A 102 -4.64 -4.36 16.67
N ALA A 103 -5.77 -3.96 16.09
CA ALA A 103 -7.11 -4.16 16.61
C ALA A 103 -8.11 -4.29 15.46
N ALA A 104 -9.19 -5.04 15.66
CA ALA A 104 -10.30 -5.10 14.71
C ALA A 104 -11.62 -5.33 15.44
N CYS A 105 -12.68 -4.70 14.94
CA CYS A 105 -14.02 -4.79 15.48
C CYS A 105 -15.00 -5.16 14.37
N ARG A 106 -15.97 -6.01 14.70
CA ARG A 106 -17.21 -6.15 13.96
C ARG A 106 -18.20 -5.11 14.48
N ALA A 107 -18.70 -4.25 13.60
CA ALA A 107 -19.73 -3.28 13.93
C ALA A 107 -21.13 -3.94 13.96
N PRO A 108 -22.12 -3.34 14.63
CA PRO A 108 -23.48 -3.90 14.71
C PRO A 108 -24.17 -4.11 13.36
N ASP A 109 -23.82 -3.32 12.34
CA ASP A 109 -24.34 -3.46 10.97
C ASP A 109 -23.67 -4.61 10.17
N GLY A 110 -22.73 -5.33 10.80
CA GLY A 110 -21.99 -6.43 10.19
C GLY A 110 -20.75 -6.02 9.38
N SER A 111 -20.45 -4.72 9.28
CA SER A 111 -19.19 -4.24 8.71
C SER A 111 -18.02 -4.45 9.68
N TYR A 112 -16.81 -4.27 9.17
CA TYR A 112 -15.58 -4.46 9.93
C TYR A 112 -14.74 -3.19 9.91
N TRP A 113 -14.14 -2.91 11.06
CA TRP A 113 -13.13 -1.88 11.22
C TRP A 113 -11.83 -2.49 11.71
N ALA A 114 -10.70 -1.94 11.27
CA ALA A 114 -9.40 -2.43 11.73
C ALA A 114 -8.34 -1.34 11.77
N LEU A 115 -7.43 -1.51 12.73
CA LEU A 115 -6.16 -0.82 12.83
C LEU A 115 -5.04 -1.74 12.37
N GLN A 116 -4.25 -1.25 11.42
CA GLN A 116 -3.05 -1.92 10.92
C GLN A 116 -1.84 -1.03 11.13
N ARG A 117 -0.68 -1.63 11.47
CA ARG A 117 0.52 -0.87 11.79
C ARG A 117 1.77 -1.44 11.13
N TRP A 118 2.33 -0.69 10.18
CA TRP A 118 3.52 -1.11 9.44
C TRP A 118 4.36 0.07 8.93
N ALA A 119 5.63 -0.20 8.60
CA ALA A 119 6.57 0.81 8.10
C ALA A 119 6.64 0.79 6.58
N ARG A 120 5.92 1.71 5.94
CA ARG A 120 5.83 1.81 4.47
C ARG A 120 7.06 2.47 3.84
N LEU A 121 7.49 3.62 4.35
CA LEU A 121 8.57 4.43 3.75
C LEU A 121 9.95 4.04 4.31
N LYS A 122 10.45 2.89 3.89
CA LYS A 122 11.85 2.49 4.09
C LYS A 122 12.66 2.91 2.86
N PRO A 123 13.94 3.32 2.99
CA PRO A 123 14.80 3.54 1.84
C PRO A 123 14.85 2.32 0.93
N ASN A 124 14.70 2.52 -0.39
CA ASN A 124 14.84 1.43 -1.35
C ASN A 124 16.26 0.86 -1.35
N TYR A 125 16.39 -0.40 -1.76
CA TYR A 125 17.64 -1.13 -1.92
C TYR A 125 18.44 -1.32 -0.62
N GLY A 126 17.78 -1.86 0.41
CA GLY A 126 18.40 -2.33 1.64
C GLY A 126 17.91 -1.67 2.93
N GLY A 127 16.99 -0.69 2.83
CA GLY A 127 16.44 -0.01 4.00
C GLY A 127 15.74 -0.96 4.96
N ARG A 128 16.10 -0.88 6.25
CA ARG A 128 15.49 -1.71 7.33
C ARG A 128 14.44 -0.97 8.14
N ARG A 129 14.62 0.34 8.30
CA ARG A 129 13.78 1.19 9.14
C ARG A 129 13.03 2.21 8.28
N GLY A 130 11.89 2.63 8.79
CA GLY A 130 11.02 3.67 8.27
C GLY A 130 10.04 4.07 9.36
N GLY A 131 9.37 5.21 9.21
CA GLY A 131 8.34 5.62 10.16
C GLY A 131 7.18 4.62 10.17
N TRP A 132 6.71 4.26 11.36
CA TRP A 132 5.55 3.38 11.47
C TRP A 132 4.28 4.17 11.21
N GLU A 133 3.38 3.60 10.42
CA GLU A 133 2.10 4.18 10.08
C GLU A 133 1.01 3.42 10.83
N LEU A 134 0.11 4.12 11.54
CA LEU A 134 -1.15 3.57 12.04
C LEU A 134 -2.24 3.87 11.04
N ARG A 135 -2.88 2.81 10.54
CA ARG A 135 -3.77 2.89 9.37
C ARG A 135 -5.14 2.33 9.73
N LEU A 136 -6.19 3.08 9.41
CA LEU A 136 -7.57 2.75 9.69
C LEU A 136 -8.29 2.25 8.43
N SER A 137 -9.09 1.19 8.60
CA SER A 137 -9.90 0.61 7.53
C SER A 137 -11.33 0.39 8.00
N HIS A 138 -12.28 0.47 7.06
CA HIS A 138 -13.70 0.15 7.23
C HIS A 138 -14.23 -0.55 5.96
N TRP A 139 -14.70 -1.78 6.08
CA TRP A 139 -15.15 -2.55 4.93
C TRP A 139 -16.30 -3.50 5.25
N SER A 140 -16.93 -3.96 4.19
CA SER A 140 -17.87 -5.08 4.20
C SER A 140 -17.53 -6.03 3.05
N GLY A 141 -17.77 -7.33 3.26
CA GLY A 141 -17.44 -8.36 2.27
C GLY A 141 -15.94 -8.68 2.18
N PRO A 142 -15.43 -9.06 1.00
CA PRO A 142 -14.08 -9.62 0.86
C PRO A 142 -12.98 -8.57 1.02
N LEU A 143 -11.78 -9.02 1.41
CA LEU A 143 -10.57 -8.21 1.40
C LEU A 143 -10.06 -7.95 -0.04
N PRO A 144 -9.31 -6.86 -0.27
CA PRO A 144 -8.49 -6.71 -1.47
C PRO A 144 -7.56 -7.91 -1.68
N ARG A 145 -7.26 -8.23 -2.94
CA ARG A 145 -6.46 -9.40 -3.30
C ARG A 145 -5.23 -9.00 -4.07
N LEU A 146 -4.07 -9.04 -3.40
CA LEU A 146 -2.77 -9.01 -4.04
C LEU A 146 -2.34 -10.44 -4.34
N GLN A 147 -2.26 -10.79 -5.62
CA GLN A 147 -1.79 -12.09 -6.07
C GLN A 147 -0.47 -11.90 -6.80
N LEU A 148 0.58 -12.58 -6.33
CA LEU A 148 1.90 -12.54 -6.93
C LEU A 148 2.43 -13.96 -7.16
N TRP A 149 3.27 -14.07 -8.18
CA TRP A 149 4.01 -15.25 -8.58
C TRP A 149 5.47 -14.88 -8.83
N THR A 150 6.36 -15.85 -8.63
CA THR A 150 7.78 -15.73 -8.91
C THR A 150 8.17 -16.46 -10.18
N ASP A 151 9.19 -15.97 -10.87
CA ASP A 151 9.73 -16.44 -12.14
C ASP A 151 11.18 -15.95 -12.31
N TRP A 152 11.78 -16.12 -13.48
CA TRP A 152 13.05 -15.51 -13.85
C TRP A 152 12.91 -14.62 -15.07
N ALA A 153 13.64 -13.51 -15.05
CA ALA A 153 13.93 -12.72 -16.23
C ALA A 153 15.32 -13.02 -16.77
N TYR A 154 15.42 -13.09 -18.10
CA TYR A 154 16.66 -13.43 -18.81
C TYR A 154 17.30 -14.73 -18.30
N ARG A 155 16.49 -15.69 -17.83
CA ARG A 155 16.91 -16.97 -17.25
C ARG A 155 17.86 -16.86 -16.05
N ARG A 156 17.95 -15.67 -15.44
CA ARG A 156 19.01 -15.35 -14.47
C ARG A 156 18.51 -14.60 -13.24
N PHE A 157 17.69 -13.57 -13.44
CA PHE A 157 17.28 -12.69 -12.36
C PHE A 157 15.92 -13.10 -11.85
N ASP A 158 15.73 -13.09 -10.54
CA ASP A 158 14.40 -13.30 -9.98
C ASP A 158 13.43 -12.24 -10.54
N HIS A 159 12.21 -12.66 -10.79
CA HIS A 159 11.13 -11.81 -11.28
C HIS A 159 9.86 -12.10 -10.49
N LEU A 160 9.13 -11.05 -10.15
CA LEU A 160 7.81 -11.09 -9.55
C LEU A 160 6.82 -10.53 -10.54
N TYR A 161 5.64 -11.12 -10.63
CA TYR A 161 4.53 -10.58 -11.41
C TYR A 161 3.20 -10.92 -10.76
N GLY A 162 2.15 -10.17 -11.11
CA GLY A 162 0.83 -10.49 -10.61
C GLY A 162 -0.21 -9.40 -10.86
N ARG A 163 -1.22 -9.37 -9.99
CA ARG A 163 -2.37 -8.47 -10.10
C ARG A 163 -2.89 -8.06 -8.73
N TYR A 164 -3.38 -6.83 -8.63
CA TYR A 164 -4.09 -6.33 -7.47
C TYR A 164 -5.54 -5.99 -7.83
N THR A 165 -6.48 -6.58 -7.10
CA THR A 165 -7.91 -6.44 -7.37
C THR A 165 -8.71 -6.23 -6.09
N TYR A 166 -9.90 -5.67 -6.23
CA TYR A 166 -10.89 -5.59 -5.16
C TYR A 166 -12.28 -5.85 -5.75
N ARG A 167 -13.00 -6.83 -5.18
CA ARG A 167 -14.31 -7.30 -5.68
C ARG A 167 -14.31 -7.65 -7.18
N GLY A 168 -13.20 -8.22 -7.67
CA GLY A 168 -13.03 -8.60 -9.07
C GLY A 168 -12.52 -7.47 -9.98
N GLU A 169 -12.62 -6.21 -9.53
CA GLU A 169 -12.16 -5.06 -10.31
C GLU A 169 -10.66 -4.80 -10.12
N PRO A 170 -9.95 -4.36 -11.17
CA PRO A 170 -8.56 -3.98 -11.05
C PRO A 170 -8.41 -2.74 -10.16
N VAL A 171 -7.37 -2.72 -9.33
CA VAL A 171 -6.98 -1.50 -8.60
C VAL A 171 -5.91 -0.78 -9.41
N HIS A 172 -6.14 0.46 -9.82
CA HIS A 172 -5.11 1.30 -10.45
C HIS A 172 -5.48 2.78 -10.38
N GLY A 173 -4.47 3.65 -10.53
CA GLY A 173 -4.66 5.09 -10.64
C GLY A 173 -4.68 5.60 -12.08
N PHE A 174 -4.68 6.92 -12.22
CA PHE A 174 -4.76 7.65 -13.49
C PHE A 174 -3.58 8.58 -13.72
N ARG A 175 -2.95 9.07 -12.65
CA ARG A 175 -1.83 10.01 -12.65
C ARG A 175 -0.72 9.50 -11.76
N VAL A 176 0.50 9.65 -12.26
CA VAL A 176 1.70 9.15 -11.59
C VAL A 176 2.86 10.08 -11.92
N THR A 177 3.81 10.24 -11.00
CA THR A 177 5.09 10.89 -11.29
C THR A 177 5.91 10.05 -12.29
N PRO A 178 6.93 10.63 -12.94
CA PRO A 178 7.85 9.86 -13.77
C PRO A 178 8.53 8.69 -13.02
N GLN A 179 8.67 8.80 -11.70
CA GLN A 179 9.27 7.77 -10.84
C GLN A 179 8.28 6.69 -10.39
N GLY A 180 6.99 6.79 -10.77
CA GLY A 180 6.00 5.77 -10.44
C GLY A 180 5.24 5.99 -9.13
N SER A 181 5.28 7.21 -8.55
CA SER A 181 4.49 7.57 -7.37
C SER A 181 3.08 8.05 -7.77
N PRO A 182 1.99 7.47 -7.25
CA PRO A 182 0.62 7.93 -7.48
C PRO A 182 0.43 9.41 -7.16
N LEU A 183 -0.37 10.10 -7.98
CA LEU A 183 -0.78 11.50 -7.81
C LEU A 183 -2.31 11.64 -7.71
N ASP A 184 -2.98 10.54 -7.41
CA ASP A 184 -4.42 10.46 -7.22
C ASP A 184 -4.75 9.43 -6.13
N ASP A 185 -5.99 9.47 -5.67
CA ASP A 185 -6.55 8.67 -4.59
C ASP A 185 -6.85 7.21 -4.97
N TYR A 186 -6.64 6.80 -6.23
CA TYR A 186 -6.79 5.42 -6.71
C TYR A 186 -5.48 4.66 -6.86
N GLY A 187 -4.39 5.35 -7.22
CA GLY A 187 -3.11 4.73 -7.51
C GLY A 187 -2.48 4.09 -6.27
N ARG A 188 -1.83 2.94 -6.44
CA ARG A 188 -1.17 2.21 -5.35
C ARG A 188 0.23 1.80 -5.76
N ASN A 189 1.16 1.87 -4.80
CA ASN A 189 2.43 1.16 -4.90
C ASN A 189 2.37 -0.13 -4.08
N VAL A 190 2.99 -1.17 -4.61
CA VAL A 190 3.35 -2.37 -3.87
C VAL A 190 4.74 -2.15 -3.27
N PHE A 191 4.87 -2.38 -1.97
CA PHE A 191 6.12 -2.25 -1.23
C PHE A 191 6.73 -3.63 -1.01
N LEU A 192 7.86 -3.88 -1.65
CA LEU A 192 8.51 -5.17 -1.70
C LEU A 192 9.68 -5.21 -0.72
N ASP A 193 9.60 -6.10 0.25
CA ASP A 193 10.72 -6.47 1.11
C ASP A 193 11.29 -7.84 0.64
N THR A 194 12.60 -7.99 0.75
CA THR A 194 13.38 -9.20 0.47
C THR A 194 14.06 -9.68 1.75
N ARG A 195 14.11 -10.99 1.96
CA ARG A 195 14.69 -11.61 3.16
C ARG A 195 16.06 -12.19 2.87
N ASP A 196 17.02 -11.94 3.76
CA ASP A 196 18.36 -12.56 3.72
C ASP A 196 19.02 -12.44 2.35
N SER A 197 19.04 -11.21 1.81
CA SER A 197 19.61 -10.88 0.50
C SER A 197 21.01 -10.27 0.62
N ARG A 198 21.58 -9.81 -0.49
CA ARG A 198 22.84 -9.03 -0.50
C ARG A 198 22.76 -7.72 0.30
N TYR A 199 21.58 -7.27 0.68
CA TYR A 199 21.40 -6.13 1.58
C TYR A 199 21.65 -6.48 3.05
N GLY A 200 21.83 -7.76 3.37
CA GLY A 200 22.10 -8.29 4.70
C GLY A 200 20.93 -9.10 5.28
N ALA A 201 21.17 -9.67 6.46
CA ALA A 201 20.22 -10.55 7.14
C ALA A 201 18.89 -9.84 7.50
N GLY A 202 17.83 -10.65 7.56
CA GLY A 202 16.46 -10.27 7.85
C GLY A 202 15.74 -9.61 6.68
N TRP A 203 14.57 -9.05 6.96
CA TRP A 203 13.78 -8.30 5.97
C TRP A 203 14.40 -6.94 5.66
N ARG A 204 14.61 -6.67 4.38
CA ARG A 204 15.11 -5.40 3.83
C ARG A 204 14.19 -4.91 2.73
N ARG A 205 14.01 -3.60 2.59
CA ARG A 205 13.27 -3.03 1.47
C ARG A 205 14.05 -3.26 0.18
N GLU A 206 13.44 -3.93 -0.79
CA GLU A 206 13.92 -3.98 -2.17
C GLU A 206 13.53 -2.67 -2.85
N ASN A 207 12.23 -2.45 -3.05
CA ASN A 207 11.73 -1.30 -3.79
C ASN A 207 10.23 -1.10 -3.54
N SER A 208 9.66 -0.12 -4.21
CA SER A 208 8.22 0.05 -4.37
C SER A 208 7.90 0.29 -5.84
N PHE A 209 6.83 -0.32 -6.37
CA PHE A 209 6.45 -0.17 -7.78
C PHE A 209 4.94 -0.02 -7.94
N LEU A 210 4.56 0.66 -9.01
CA LEU A 210 3.17 1.05 -9.28
C LEU A 210 2.32 -0.15 -9.72
N VAL A 211 1.10 -0.23 -9.21
CA VAL A 211 0.02 -1.06 -9.76
C VAL A 211 -0.49 -0.44 -11.06
N GLN A 212 -0.30 -1.14 -12.18
CA GLN A 212 -0.44 -0.59 -13.53
C GLN A 212 -1.90 -0.59 -14.02
N ARG A 213 -2.26 0.46 -14.76
CA ARG A 213 -3.54 0.57 -15.47
C ARG A 213 -3.51 -0.16 -16.83
N PRO A 214 -4.66 -0.63 -17.35
CA PRO A 214 -5.99 -0.59 -16.75
C PRO A 214 -6.33 -1.85 -15.94
N ASN A 215 -5.48 -2.87 -15.99
CA ASN A 215 -5.80 -4.20 -15.49
C ASN A 215 -5.28 -4.46 -14.08
N GLY A 216 -4.65 -3.50 -13.40
CA GLY A 216 -4.16 -3.66 -12.03
C GLY A 216 -2.95 -4.60 -11.93
N VAL A 217 -2.22 -4.78 -13.03
CA VAL A 217 -1.06 -5.70 -13.06
C VAL A 217 0.15 -5.09 -12.38
N VAL A 218 1.00 -5.96 -11.85
CA VAL A 218 2.23 -5.59 -11.18
C VAL A 218 3.35 -6.51 -11.63
N CYS A 219 4.58 -5.99 -11.58
CA CYS A 219 5.78 -6.74 -11.90
C CYS A 219 7.00 -6.06 -11.29
N TYR A 220 8.04 -6.85 -11.05
CA TYR A 220 9.31 -6.38 -10.58
C TYR A 220 10.42 -7.37 -10.95
N GLY A 221 11.53 -6.89 -11.49
CA GLY A 221 12.71 -7.72 -11.74
C GLY A 221 13.83 -7.34 -10.78
N PHE A 222 14.46 -8.33 -10.16
CA PHE A 222 15.58 -8.13 -9.23
C PHE A 222 16.90 -7.96 -9.98
N TYR A 223 17.04 -6.83 -10.67
CA TYR A 223 18.25 -6.46 -11.40
C TYR A 223 19.19 -5.60 -10.54
N PRO A 224 20.49 -5.55 -10.86
CA PRO A 224 21.35 -4.48 -10.38
C PRO A 224 20.83 -3.12 -10.87
N HIS A 225 20.76 -2.15 -9.97
CA HIS A 225 20.31 -0.78 -10.27
C HIS A 225 21.47 0.20 -10.07
N GLY A 226 22.17 0.51 -11.16
CA GLY A 226 23.42 1.28 -11.10
C GLY A 226 24.47 0.53 -10.27
N SER A 227 25.01 1.18 -9.24
CA SER A 227 25.96 0.57 -8.30
C SER A 227 25.31 -0.35 -7.25
N ARG A 228 23.97 -0.40 -7.18
CA ARG A 228 23.26 -1.22 -6.18
C ARG A 228 23.12 -2.66 -6.67
N PRO A 229 23.49 -3.67 -5.85
CA PRO A 229 23.36 -5.06 -6.25
C PRO A 229 21.88 -5.46 -6.36
N SER A 230 21.62 -6.52 -7.11
CA SER A 230 20.34 -7.23 -7.04
C SER A 230 20.05 -7.64 -5.60
N GLY A 231 18.85 -7.31 -5.11
CA GLY A 231 18.37 -7.71 -3.79
C GLY A 231 17.61 -9.03 -3.77
N ALA A 232 17.85 -9.92 -4.76
CA ALA A 232 17.42 -11.31 -4.69
C ALA A 232 17.81 -11.93 -3.34
N GLY A 233 16.82 -12.52 -2.67
CA GLY A 233 16.91 -13.10 -1.32
C GLY A 233 16.28 -14.49 -1.27
N THR A 234 16.03 -15.00 -0.08
CA THR A 234 15.42 -16.34 0.11
C THR A 234 13.88 -16.31 0.06
N GLN A 235 13.29 -15.18 0.45
CA GLN A 235 11.85 -14.96 0.50
C GLN A 235 11.53 -13.50 0.17
N TYR A 236 10.29 -13.26 -0.26
CA TYR A 236 9.77 -11.93 -0.54
C TYR A 236 8.48 -11.69 0.22
N ARG A 237 8.27 -10.43 0.59
CA ARG A 237 7.03 -9.94 1.18
C ARG A 237 6.61 -8.67 0.46
N ALA A 238 5.41 -8.66 -0.08
CA ALA A 238 4.82 -7.51 -0.73
C ALA A 238 3.65 -7.00 0.11
N THR A 239 3.73 -5.75 0.58
CA THR A 239 2.62 -5.09 1.26
C THR A 239 2.05 -4.00 0.36
N VAL A 240 0.73 -3.91 0.26
CA VAL A 240 0.05 -2.87 -0.53
C VAL A 240 -1.06 -2.25 0.31
N ILE A 241 -1.21 -0.95 0.15
CA ILE A 241 -2.29 -0.19 0.76
C ILE A 241 -3.63 -0.59 0.13
N GLY A 242 -4.67 -0.74 0.95
CA GLY A 242 -6.04 -0.99 0.49
C GLY A 242 -6.57 0.09 -0.49
N PRO A 243 -7.35 -0.25 -1.54
CA PRO A 243 -8.13 0.76 -2.25
C PRO A 243 -9.16 1.43 -1.32
N GLY A 244 -9.47 2.71 -1.54
CA GLY A 244 -10.37 3.48 -0.66
C GLY A 244 -10.01 3.35 0.81
N VAL A 245 -10.97 2.92 1.64
CA VAL A 245 -10.81 2.66 3.07
C VAL A 245 -10.77 1.17 3.42
N THR A 246 -10.42 0.30 2.47
CA THR A 246 -10.28 -1.15 2.72
C THR A 246 -8.94 -1.50 3.41
N PRO A 247 -8.84 -2.69 4.04
CA PRO A 247 -7.61 -3.14 4.67
C PRO A 247 -6.39 -3.22 3.76
N ASP A 248 -5.23 -2.95 4.35
CA ASP A 248 -3.94 -3.27 3.76
C ASP A 248 -3.74 -4.77 3.70
N VAL A 249 -3.09 -5.25 2.64
CA VAL A 249 -2.87 -6.68 2.44
C VAL A 249 -1.41 -6.99 2.19
N VAL A 250 -1.04 -8.20 2.58
CA VAL A 250 0.31 -8.74 2.41
C VAL A 250 0.26 -10.00 1.57
N TRP A 251 1.26 -10.15 0.71
CA TRP A 251 1.61 -11.41 0.10
C TRP A 251 3.02 -11.79 0.55
N GLU A 252 3.23 -13.07 0.84
CA GLU A 252 4.56 -13.63 1.11
C GLU A 252 4.78 -14.86 0.22
N GLY A 253 6.01 -15.05 -0.24
CA GLY A 253 6.38 -16.19 -1.07
C GLY A 253 7.89 -16.44 -1.10
N ALA A 254 8.27 -17.67 -1.40
CA ALA A 254 9.67 -18.03 -1.59
C ALA A 254 10.23 -17.40 -2.88
N ALA A 255 11.54 -17.15 -2.88
CA ALA A 255 12.27 -16.88 -4.11
C ALA A 255 12.11 -18.04 -5.11
N PRO A 256 12.18 -17.80 -6.44
CA PRO A 256 11.99 -18.84 -7.43
C PRO A 256 13.10 -19.91 -7.34
N GLY A 257 14.28 -19.56 -6.80
CA GLY A 257 15.40 -20.48 -6.62
C GLY A 257 16.21 -20.66 -7.91
N ARG A 258 16.83 -21.83 -8.07
CA ARG A 258 17.61 -22.14 -9.27
C ARG A 258 16.71 -22.13 -10.51
N PHE A 259 17.21 -21.55 -11.60
CA PHE A 259 16.50 -21.50 -12.88
C PHE A 259 15.96 -22.87 -13.33
N GLU A 260 14.70 -22.88 -13.73
CA GLU A 260 14.00 -24.05 -14.28
C GLU A 260 13.20 -23.68 -15.53
N ALA A 261 13.68 -24.09 -16.70
CA ALA A 261 13.08 -23.72 -17.99
C ALA A 261 11.61 -24.14 -18.14
N GLY A 262 11.19 -25.25 -17.52
CA GLY A 262 9.79 -25.69 -17.55
C GLY A 262 8.86 -24.74 -16.79
N ARG A 263 9.29 -24.34 -15.58
CA ARG A 263 8.57 -23.40 -14.72
C ARG A 263 8.53 -21.99 -15.31
N GLU A 264 9.64 -21.54 -15.90
CA GLU A 264 9.69 -20.27 -16.65
C GLU A 264 8.67 -20.25 -17.80
N ARG A 265 8.61 -21.30 -18.63
CA ARG A 265 7.63 -21.34 -19.74
C ARG A 265 6.18 -21.25 -19.26
N GLN A 266 5.85 -21.92 -18.16
CA GLN A 266 4.51 -21.86 -17.56
C GLN A 266 4.20 -20.46 -17.03
N ALA A 267 5.16 -19.85 -16.34
CA ALA A 267 5.03 -18.51 -15.81
C ALA A 267 4.91 -17.46 -16.93
N ASN A 268 5.73 -17.50 -17.98
CA ASN A 268 5.61 -16.61 -19.14
C ASN A 268 4.27 -16.76 -19.86
N ALA A 269 3.75 -17.98 -19.99
CA ALA A 269 2.41 -18.21 -20.54
C ALA A 269 1.31 -17.61 -19.67
N HIS A 270 1.45 -17.70 -18.34
CA HIS A 270 0.54 -17.06 -17.40
C HIS A 270 0.62 -15.53 -17.45
N GLN A 271 1.83 -14.96 -17.48
CA GLN A 271 2.08 -13.53 -17.64
C GLN A 271 1.37 -12.98 -18.88
N ARG A 272 1.51 -13.64 -20.04
CA ARG A 272 0.85 -13.21 -21.29
C ARG A 272 -0.67 -13.12 -21.16
N ARG A 273 -1.30 -14.07 -20.45
CA ARG A 273 -2.75 -14.02 -20.18
C ARG A 273 -3.11 -12.91 -19.20
N LEU A 274 -2.36 -12.80 -18.10
CA LEU A 274 -2.64 -11.83 -17.04
C LEU A 274 -2.46 -10.38 -17.51
N PHE A 275 -1.47 -10.16 -18.39
CA PHE A 275 -1.07 -8.84 -18.88
C PHE A 275 -1.77 -8.46 -20.19
N ALA A 276 -2.67 -9.30 -20.70
CA ALA A 276 -3.49 -8.97 -21.87
C ALA A 276 -4.27 -7.67 -21.63
N GLY A 277 -4.38 -6.84 -22.67
CA GLY A 277 -5.07 -5.54 -22.60
C GLY A 277 -4.37 -4.47 -21.76
N ARG A 278 -3.12 -4.69 -21.32
CA ARG A 278 -2.33 -3.65 -20.64
C ARG A 278 -2.08 -2.45 -21.55
N THR A 279 -1.90 -1.28 -20.96
CA THR A 279 -1.51 -0.06 -21.68
C THR A 279 -0.17 0.47 -21.16
N GLY A 280 0.61 1.12 -22.03
CA GLY A 280 1.86 1.79 -21.65
C GLY A 280 3.10 0.90 -21.53
N ASN A 281 4.18 1.52 -21.06
CA ASN A 281 5.53 0.96 -21.02
C ASN A 281 5.91 0.27 -19.71
N GLY A 282 4.95 0.07 -18.79
CA GLY A 282 5.17 -0.67 -17.55
C GLY A 282 5.39 -2.17 -17.77
N CYS A 283 4.79 -3.00 -16.94
CA CYS A 283 4.96 -4.45 -16.96
C CYS A 283 4.81 -5.06 -18.35
N ARG A 284 5.82 -5.81 -18.81
CA ARG A 284 5.80 -6.54 -20.08
C ARG A 284 5.93 -8.03 -19.78
N PRO A 285 5.18 -8.90 -20.47
CA PRO A 285 5.39 -10.34 -20.34
C PRO A 285 6.79 -10.70 -20.86
N LEU A 286 7.43 -11.66 -20.19
CA LEU A 286 8.71 -12.24 -20.58
C LEU A 286 8.56 -13.35 -21.63
#